data_AF-A0A7Y5MBA0-F1
#
_entry.id   AF-A0A7Y5MBA0-F1
#
_cell.length_a   1.000
_cell.length_b   1.000
_cell.length_c   1.000
_cell.angle_alpha   90.00
_cell.angle_beta   90.00
_cell.angle_gamma   90.00
#
_symmetry.space_group_name_H-M   'P 1'
#
loop_
_entity.id
_entity.type
_entity.pdbx_description
1 polymer ?
#
loop_
_entity_poly.entity_id
_entity_poly.type
_entity_poly.pdbx_seq_one_letter_code
_entity_poly.pdbx_strand_id
1 'polypeptide(L)'
;QGEPGAFPALAGNRAVLLADTTNLLRVVLQGGYLPATAGNPRPHGMPPFRQVLGDEDVAAVLSFVRNAWGNQAPGVGTIDAYRAREARNP
;
A
#
# COMPACT_ATOMS: atom_id res chain seq x y z
N GLN A 1 -2.16 15.50 -0.30
CA GLN A 1 -3.57 15.20 0.01
C GLN A 1 -4.08 14.16 -0.98
N GLY A 2 -5.01 13.31 -0.58
CA GLY A 2 -5.72 12.42 -1.52
C GLY A 2 -6.87 13.15 -2.19
N GLU A 3 -7.63 12.43 -3.02
CA GLU A 3 -8.85 12.91 -3.67
C GLU A 3 -10.05 12.11 -3.12
N PRO A 4 -10.96 12.73 -2.35
CA PRO A 4 -12.13 12.05 -1.80
C PRO A 4 -12.94 11.33 -2.88
N GLY A 5 -13.27 10.06 -2.65
CA GLY A 5 -14.01 9.22 -3.61
C GLY A 5 -13.14 8.55 -4.68
N ALA A 6 -11.88 8.95 -4.84
CA ALA A 6 -10.97 8.38 -5.83
C ALA A 6 -9.70 7.79 -5.19
N PHE A 7 -8.90 8.63 -4.53
CA PHE A 7 -7.57 8.26 -4.00
C PHE A 7 -7.48 8.59 -2.51
N PRO A 8 -7.31 7.59 -1.62
CA PRO A 8 -7.19 7.86 -0.20
C PRO A 8 -5.93 8.68 0.09
N ALA A 9 -6.02 9.62 1.03
CA ALA A 9 -4.84 10.32 1.50
C ALA A 9 -3.87 9.33 2.19
N LEU A 10 -2.57 9.50 1.98
CA LEU A 10 -1.54 8.71 2.67
C LEU A 10 -1.15 9.30 4.02
N ALA A 11 -1.27 10.62 4.19
CA ALA A 11 -1.06 11.31 5.45
C ALA A 11 -2.15 10.92 6.47
N GLY A 12 -1.75 10.52 7.68
CA GLY A 12 -2.67 10.10 8.74
C GLY A 12 -3.41 8.79 8.45
N ASN A 13 -3.08 8.08 7.37
CA ASN A 13 -3.82 6.90 6.97
C ASN A 13 -3.54 5.71 7.90
N ARG A 14 -4.58 5.12 8.47
CA ARG A 14 -4.43 4.00 9.40
C ARG A 14 -3.71 2.80 8.76
N ALA A 15 -3.98 2.48 7.50
CA ALA A 15 -3.29 1.39 6.80
C ALA A 15 -1.78 1.66 6.63
N VAL A 16 -1.39 2.93 6.56
CA VAL A 16 0.02 3.35 6.55
C VAL A 16 0.63 3.30 7.94
N LEU A 17 -0.12 3.59 9.01
CA LEU A 17 0.42 3.78 10.36
C LEU A 17 0.41 2.53 11.25
N LEU A 18 -0.31 1.47 10.88
CA LEU A 18 -0.34 0.23 11.66
C LEU A 18 1.06 -0.38 11.80
N ALA A 19 1.30 -1.00 12.96
CA ALA A 19 2.56 -1.70 13.23
C ALA A 19 2.76 -2.90 12.29
N ASP A 20 1.69 -3.67 12.05
CA ASP A 20 1.69 -4.75 11.06
C ASP A 20 1.54 -4.17 9.65
N THR A 21 2.54 -4.40 8.82
CA THR A 21 2.67 -3.88 7.46
C THR A 21 2.08 -4.81 6.40
N THR A 22 1.53 -5.96 6.79
CA THR A 22 1.01 -7.00 5.87
C THR A 22 0.00 -6.42 4.87
N ASN A 23 -0.98 -5.64 5.34
CA ASN A 23 -2.00 -5.07 4.47
C ASN A 23 -1.44 -3.96 3.56
N LEU A 24 -0.51 -3.16 4.09
CA LEU A 24 0.15 -2.11 3.33
C LEU A 24 0.97 -2.70 2.16
N LEU A 25 1.75 -3.75 2.45
CA LEU A 25 2.51 -4.50 1.45
C LEU A 25 1.61 -5.17 0.42
N ARG A 26 0.49 -5.78 0.85
CA ARG A 26 -0.48 -6.39 -0.07
C ARG A 26 -1.07 -5.39 -1.04
N VAL A 27 -1.51 -4.22 -0.56
CA VAL A 27 -2.10 -3.18 -1.42
C VAL A 27 -1.11 -2.71 -2.49
N VAL A 28 0.17 -2.54 -2.16
CA VAL A 28 1.18 -2.16 -3.16
C VAL A 28 1.45 -3.29 -4.16
N LEU A 29 1.68 -4.50 -3.68
CA LEU A 29 2.06 -5.61 -4.55
C LEU A 29 0.90 -6.08 -5.44
N GLN A 30 -0.31 -6.12 -4.89
CA GLN A 30 -1.48 -6.74 -5.52
C GLN A 30 -2.46 -5.71 -6.08
N GLY A 31 -2.29 -4.44 -5.74
CA GLY A 31 -3.27 -3.42 -6.04
C GLY A 31 -4.55 -3.63 -5.23
N GLY A 32 -5.61 -2.96 -5.64
CA GLY A 32 -6.93 -3.10 -5.04
C GLY A 32 -7.97 -2.33 -5.83
N TYR A 33 -9.08 -2.99 -6.14
CA TYR A 33 -10.24 -2.36 -6.75
C TYR A 33 -11.37 -2.40 -5.72
N LEU A 34 -11.94 -1.24 -5.42
CA LEU A 34 -13.15 -1.20 -4.60
C LEU A 34 -14.30 -1.88 -5.37
N PRO A 35 -15.24 -2.53 -4.68
CA PRO A 35 -16.42 -3.08 -5.33
C PRO A 35 -17.25 -1.96 -5.95
N ALA A 36 -17.77 -2.20 -7.15
CA ALA A 36 -18.75 -1.31 -7.75
C ALA A 36 -20.07 -1.41 -6.95
N THR A 37 -20.59 -0.27 -6.52
CA THR A 37 -21.86 -0.17 -5.78
C THR A 37 -22.72 0.93 -6.39
N ALA A 38 -24.01 1.01 -6.02
CA ALA A 38 -24.86 2.11 -6.45
C ALA A 38 -24.30 3.49 -6.06
N GLY A 39 -23.61 3.58 -4.90
CA GLY A 39 -22.95 4.81 -4.44
C GLY A 39 -21.53 5.03 -4.99
N ASN A 40 -20.95 4.03 -5.67
CA ASN A 40 -19.64 4.11 -6.31
C ASN A 40 -19.63 3.23 -7.57
N PRO A 41 -20.27 3.67 -8.67
CA PRO A 41 -20.49 2.82 -9.84
C PRO A 41 -19.22 2.65 -10.69
N ARG A 42 -18.21 3.51 -10.52
CA ARG A 42 -16.94 3.47 -11.25
C ARG A 42 -15.78 3.68 -10.27
N PRO A 43 -15.48 2.69 -9.42
CA PRO A 43 -14.45 2.81 -8.42
C PRO A 43 -13.07 2.96 -9.08
N HIS A 44 -12.27 3.89 -8.57
CA HIS A 44 -10.85 3.94 -8.86
C HIS A 44 -10.16 2.72 -8.25
N GLY A 45 -9.22 2.15 -9.00
CA GLY A 45 -8.39 1.04 -8.56
C GLY A 45 -6.94 1.46 -8.43
N MET A 46 -6.23 0.82 -7.50
CA MET A 46 -4.79 0.84 -7.46
C MET A 46 -4.26 -0.36 -8.26
N PRO A 47 -3.43 -0.17 -9.29
CA PRO A 47 -2.84 -1.28 -10.03
C PRO A 47 -1.79 -2.02 -9.16
N PRO A 48 -1.54 -3.32 -9.44
CA PRO A 48 -0.48 -4.07 -8.77
C PRO A 48 0.91 -3.61 -9.22
N PHE A 49 1.83 -3.41 -8.28
CA PHE A 49 3.23 -3.05 -8.57
C PHE A 49 4.21 -4.21 -8.43
N ARG A 50 3.75 -5.44 -8.11
CA ARG A 50 4.61 -6.61 -7.92
C ARG A 50 5.57 -6.86 -9.09
N GLN A 51 5.15 -6.64 -10.34
CA GLN A 51 6.00 -6.89 -11.51
C GLN A 51 6.88 -5.69 -11.91
N VAL A 52 6.65 -4.52 -11.30
CA VAL A 52 7.28 -3.25 -11.67
C VAL A 52 8.38 -2.86 -10.68
N LEU A 53 8.16 -3.14 -9.39
CA LEU A 53 9.07 -2.76 -8.32
C LEU A 53 9.76 -3.98 -7.71
N GLY A 54 11.07 -3.84 -7.44
CA GLY A 54 11.83 -4.79 -6.62
C GLY A 54 11.47 -4.69 -5.14
N ASP A 55 11.90 -5.65 -4.33
CA ASP A 55 11.59 -5.66 -2.89
C ASP A 55 12.26 -4.51 -2.13
N GLU A 56 13.45 -4.10 -2.57
CA GLU A 56 14.14 -2.92 -2.03
C GLU A 56 13.38 -1.63 -2.34
N ASP A 57 12.88 -1.48 -3.57
CA ASP A 57 12.08 -0.31 -3.96
C ASP A 57 10.79 -0.22 -3.16
N VAL A 58 10.09 -1.35 -3.00
CA VAL A 58 8.86 -1.42 -2.21
C VAL A 58 9.14 -1.04 -0.74
N ALA A 59 10.20 -1.60 -0.15
CA ALA A 59 10.60 -1.29 1.22
C ALA A 59 10.97 0.19 1.38
N ALA A 60 11.71 0.76 0.43
CA ALA A 60 12.13 2.16 0.45
C ALA A 60 10.92 3.11 0.33
N VAL A 61 10.05 2.90 -0.65
CA VAL A 61 8.84 3.72 -0.87
C VAL A 61 7.92 3.66 0.33
N LEU A 62 7.66 2.47 0.87
CA LEU A 62 6.77 2.32 2.03
C LEU A 62 7.38 2.94 3.29
N SER A 63 8.69 2.80 3.50
CA SER A 63 9.38 3.46 4.61
C SER A 63 9.32 4.98 4.52
N PHE A 64 9.49 5.53 3.31
CA PHE A 64 9.31 6.95 3.04
C PHE A 64 7.87 7.39 3.35
N VAL A 65 6.87 6.72 2.79
CA VAL A 65 5.43 7.04 3.00
C VAL A 65 5.06 7.03 4.50
N ARG A 66 5.63 6.09 5.27
CA ARG A 66 5.39 5.94 6.71
C ARG A 66 6.05 7.01 7.58
N ASN A 67 6.98 7.78 7.03
CA ASN A 67 7.69 8.86 7.73
C ASN A 67 7.52 10.24 7.06
N ALA A 68 6.80 10.31 5.94
CA ALA A 68 6.48 11.53 5.21
C ALA A 68 5.11 12.11 5.63
N TRP A 69 4.90 13.39 5.32
CA TRP A 69 3.63 14.10 5.53
C TRP A 69 3.09 14.03 6.97
N GLY A 70 3.99 14.02 7.96
CA GLY A 70 3.65 13.93 9.38
C GLY A 70 3.32 12.52 9.88
N ASN A 71 3.40 11.50 9.03
CA ASN A 71 3.34 10.11 9.48
C ASN A 71 4.57 9.78 10.33
N GLN A 72 4.39 8.94 11.35
CA GLN A 72 5.44 8.47 12.24
C GLN A 72 5.18 6.99 12.54
N ALA A 73 5.83 6.10 11.80
CA ALA A 73 5.72 4.67 11.98
C ALA A 73 7.03 3.95 11.60
N PRO A 74 7.34 2.79 12.20
CA PRO A 74 8.55 2.02 11.88
C PRO A 74 8.64 1.74 10.38
N GLY A 75 9.85 1.79 9.80
CA GLY A 75 10.06 1.47 8.38
C GLY A 75 9.66 0.05 8.01
N VAL A 76 9.60 -0.22 6.71
CA VAL A 76 9.38 -1.55 6.14
C VAL A 76 10.73 -2.11 5.70
N GLY A 77 11.08 -3.31 6.14
CA GLY A 77 12.32 -3.97 5.71
C GLY A 77 12.16 -4.70 4.37
N THR A 78 13.25 -4.84 3.62
CA THR A 78 13.30 -5.63 2.37
C THR A 78 12.83 -7.06 2.58
N ILE A 79 13.17 -7.68 3.72
CA ILE A 79 12.75 -9.06 4.04
C ILE A 79 11.24 -9.19 4.22
N ASP A 80 10.56 -8.15 4.72
CA ASP A 80 9.11 -8.15 4.88
C ASP A 80 8.42 -8.05 3.52
N ALA A 81 8.98 -7.22 2.62
CA ALA A 81 8.51 -7.12 1.23
C ALA A 81 8.68 -8.45 0.48
N TYR A 82 9.85 -9.09 0.60
CA TYR A 82 10.12 -10.41 0.03
C TYR A 82 9.14 -11.46 0.56
N ARG A 83 8.96 -11.56 1.89
CA ARG A 83 8.00 -12.51 2.48
C ARG A 83 6.58 -12.27 1.99
N ALA A 84 6.15 -11.02 1.89
CA ALA A 84 4.82 -10.68 1.39
C ALA A 84 4.63 -11.06 -0.10
N ARG A 85 5.70 -11.01 -0.89
CA ARG A 85 5.72 -11.50 -2.27
C ARG A 85 5.56 -13.01 -2.32
N GLU A 86 6.37 -13.75 -1.57
CA GLU A 86 6.39 -15.22 -1.60
C GLU A 86 5.15 -15.86 -0.97
N ALA A 87 4.53 -15.24 0.04
CA ALA A 87 3.36 -15.78 0.74
C ALA A 87 2.13 -16.05 -0.16
N ARG A 88 2.17 -15.65 -1.44
CA ARG A 88 1.09 -15.88 -2.42
C ARG A 88 1.58 -16.56 -3.71
N ASN A 89 2.79 -17.14 -3.70
CA ASN A 89 3.29 -18.04 -4.74
C ASN A 89 3.13 -19.51 -4.25
N PRO A 90 1.93 -20.11 -4.32
CA PRO A 90 1.79 -21.56 -4.22
C PRO A 90 2.25 -22.27 -5.50
#